data_AF-A0A0G0GBZ0-F1
#
_entry.id   AF-A0A0G0GBZ0-F1
#
_cell.length_a   1.000
_cell.length_b   1.000
_cell.length_c   1.000
_cell.angle_alpha   90.00
_cell.angle_beta   90.00
_cell.angle_gamma   90.00
#
_symmetry.space_group_name_H-M   'P 1'
#
loop_
_entity.id
_entity.type
_entity.pdbx_description
1 polymer ?
#
loop_
_entity_poly.entity_id
_entity_poly.type
_entity_poly.pdbx_seq_one_letter_code
_entity_poly.pdbx_strand_id
1 'polypeptide(L)'
;MDGRIGAKRVFADIPVQMCQFHQKQIINRYLTLNPILPASIELRKIVQSLCQTNLITFTNQLDAWQKWGIFIKEKTKDTINPRRWHYTHGRTRSAYQSLMTNLPYLFTYQKYPELHIPNTTNSLDGYFSHLKELTKLHRGLNKQTKRKMIKEILAKNS
;
A
#
# COMPACT_ATOMS: atom_id res chain seq x y z
N MET A 1 -2.53 -7.22 -6.95
CA MET A 1 -1.90 -8.27 -6.11
C MET A 1 -1.40 -7.62 -4.83
N ASP A 2 -2.31 -7.22 -3.95
CA ASP A 2 -1.93 -6.42 -2.79
C ASP A 2 -1.57 -7.34 -1.62
N GLY A 3 -0.34 -7.24 -1.13
CA GLY A 3 0.14 -7.93 0.07
C GLY A 3 0.67 -9.37 -0.10
N ARG A 4 0.78 -9.91 -1.32
CA ARG A 4 1.35 -11.27 -1.56
C ARG A 4 2.70 -11.18 -2.25
N ILE A 5 3.77 -11.04 -1.47
CA ILE A 5 5.17 -10.96 -1.96
C ILE A 5 5.52 -12.18 -2.84
N GLY A 6 5.05 -13.37 -2.48
CA GLY A 6 5.31 -14.60 -3.24
C GLY A 6 4.64 -14.65 -4.62
N ALA A 7 3.49 -13.99 -4.80
CA ALA A 7 2.80 -13.99 -6.09
C ALA A 7 3.58 -13.20 -7.15
N LYS A 8 4.32 -12.15 -6.74
CA LYS A 8 5.16 -11.35 -7.66
C LYS A 8 6.33 -12.15 -8.27
N ARG A 9 6.86 -13.15 -7.55
CA ARG A 9 7.96 -13.99 -8.04
C ARG A 9 7.51 -15.07 -9.03
N VAL A 10 6.28 -15.57 -8.87
CA VAL A 10 5.74 -16.65 -9.70
C VAL A 10 5.28 -16.14 -11.07
N PHE A 11 4.93 -14.85 -11.17
CA PHE A 11 4.45 -14.22 -12.40
C PHE A 11 5.40 -13.12 -12.89
N ALA A 12 6.69 -13.43 -13.00
CA ALA A 12 7.71 -12.44 -13.41
C ALA A 12 7.43 -11.84 -14.80
N ASP A 13 6.80 -12.62 -15.69
CA ASP A 13 6.49 -12.22 -17.07
C ASP A 13 5.16 -11.46 -17.20
N ILE A 14 4.39 -11.33 -16.12
CA ILE A 14 3.10 -10.65 -16.13
C ILE A 14 3.26 -9.25 -15.51
N PRO A 15 2.86 -8.18 -16.21
CA PRO A 15 2.86 -6.84 -15.64
C PRO A 15 2.05 -6.76 -14.34
N VAL A 16 2.73 -6.46 -13.23
CA VAL A 16 2.10 -6.36 -11.91
C VAL A 16 1.92 -4.90 -11.52
N GLN A 17 0.68 -4.49 -11.25
CA GLN A 17 0.35 -3.21 -10.63
C GLN A 17 0.14 -3.38 -9.11
N MET A 18 0.80 -2.53 -8.32
CA MET A 18 0.47 -2.26 -6.93
C MET A 18 -0.63 -1.19 -6.90
N CYS A 19 -1.75 -1.47 -6.24
CA CYS A 19 -2.82 -0.49 -6.14
C CYS A 19 -2.34 0.73 -5.36
N GLN A 20 -2.43 1.92 -5.97
CA GLN A 20 -1.95 3.15 -5.35
C GLN A 20 -2.76 3.52 -4.10
N PHE A 21 -4.04 3.17 -4.05
CA PHE A 21 -4.88 3.33 -2.86
C PHE A 21 -4.37 2.48 -1.69
N HIS A 22 -4.06 1.20 -1.93
CA HIS A 22 -3.47 0.32 -0.92
C HIS A 22 -2.06 0.77 -0.49
N GLN A 23 -1.26 1.31 -1.41
CA GLN A 23 0.00 1.95 -1.06
C GLN A 23 -0.22 3.14 -0.11
N LYS A 24 -1.17 4.02 -0.39
CA LYS A 24 -1.53 5.13 0.51
C LYS A 24 -1.95 4.62 1.89
N GLN A 25 -2.72 3.55 1.98
CA GLN A 25 -3.09 2.93 3.25
C GLN A 25 -1.89 2.36 4.02
N ILE A 26 -0.95 1.70 3.33
CA ILE A 26 0.30 1.21 3.96
C ILE A 26 1.06 2.39 4.57
N ILE A 27 1.20 3.50 3.84
CA ILE A 27 1.92 4.68 4.33
C ILE A 27 1.17 5.35 5.47
N ASN A 28 -0.16 5.48 5.40
CA ASN A 28 -0.98 6.00 6.49
C ASN A 28 -0.82 5.18 7.76
N ARG A 29 -0.67 3.85 7.67
CA ARG A 29 -0.39 3.00 8.83
C ARG A 29 0.98 3.26 9.46
N TYR A 30 1.99 3.66 8.68
CA TYR A 30 3.30 4.04 9.21
C TYR A 30 3.31 5.47 9.76
N LEU A 31 2.83 6.46 9.00
CA LEU A 31 2.97 7.88 9.34
C LEU A 31 1.84 8.44 10.21
N THR A 32 0.72 7.72 10.31
CA THR A 32 -0.59 8.23 10.78
C THR A 32 -1.17 9.30 9.84
N LEU A 33 -2.41 9.75 10.13
CA LEU A 33 -3.05 10.81 9.36
C LEU A 33 -2.53 12.21 9.70
N ASN A 34 -2.00 12.38 10.91
CA ASN A 34 -1.50 13.65 11.45
C ASN A 34 -0.09 13.45 12.01
N PRO A 35 0.93 13.22 11.16
CA PRO A 35 2.30 13.11 11.61
C PRO A 35 2.80 14.43 12.20
N ILE A 36 3.63 14.35 13.24
CA ILE A 36 4.23 15.53 13.89
C ILE A 36 5.64 15.81 13.33
N LEU A 37 6.40 14.75 12.99
CA LEU A 37 7.77 14.90 12.49
C LEU A 37 7.77 15.60 11.10
N PRO A 38 8.59 16.63 10.87
CA PRO A 38 8.69 17.31 9.58
C PRO A 38 8.94 16.37 8.40
N ALA A 39 9.87 15.41 8.56
CA ALA A 39 10.14 14.37 7.57
C ALA A 39 8.88 13.57 7.21
N SER A 40 8.08 13.19 8.21
CA SER A 40 6.83 12.44 8.00
C SER A 40 5.73 13.29 7.37
N ILE A 41 5.64 14.58 7.72
CA ILE A 41 4.68 15.52 7.13
C ILE A 41 4.98 15.69 5.64
N GLU A 42 6.24 15.95 5.28
CA GLU A 42 6.65 16.09 3.89
C GLU A 42 6.42 14.79 3.10
N LEU A 43 6.80 13.63 3.65
CA LEU A 43 6.59 12.35 2.98
C LEU A 43 5.10 12.07 2.74
N ARG A 44 4.25 12.42 3.71
CA ARG A 44 2.80 12.28 3.60
C ARG A 44 2.24 13.16 2.48
N LYS A 45 2.71 14.40 2.32
CA LYS A 45 2.30 15.30 1.23
C LYS A 45 2.62 14.69 -0.15
N ILE A 46 3.81 14.10 -0.31
CA ILE A 46 4.19 13.38 -1.54
C ILE A 46 3.22 12.22 -1.79
N VAL A 47 2.91 11.41 -0.77
CA VAL A 47 2.01 10.26 -0.94
C VAL A 47 0.56 10.67 -1.21
N GLN A 48 0.13 11.86 -0.80
CA GLN A 48 -1.20 12.37 -1.15
C GLN A 48 -1.38 12.56 -2.66
N SER A 49 -0.33 13.03 -3.36
CA SER A 49 -0.35 13.26 -4.81
C SER A 49 -0.18 11.98 -5.65
N LEU A 50 0.11 10.83 -5.05
CA LEU A 50 0.42 9.56 -5.75
C LEU A 50 -0.57 9.20 -6.87
N CYS A 51 -1.86 9.44 -6.67
CA CYS A 51 -2.91 9.08 -7.65
C CYS A 51 -3.08 10.09 -8.79
N GLN A 52 -2.41 11.23 -8.71
CA GLN A 52 -2.58 12.38 -9.61
C GLN A 52 -1.25 12.77 -10.29
N THR A 53 -0.24 11.92 -10.19
CA THR A 53 1.11 12.16 -10.71
C THR A 53 1.56 11.02 -11.62
N ASN A 54 2.75 11.13 -12.16
CA ASN A 54 3.40 10.11 -12.98
C ASN A 54 4.68 9.59 -12.32
N LEU A 55 5.22 8.49 -12.87
CA LEU A 55 6.42 7.83 -12.36
C LEU A 55 7.59 8.82 -12.17
N ILE A 56 7.89 9.65 -13.16
CA ILE A 56 9.05 10.55 -13.16
C ILE A 56 8.88 11.61 -12.06
N THR A 57 7.75 12.32 -12.06
CA THR A 57 7.47 13.37 -11.08
C THR A 57 7.46 12.82 -9.66
N PHE A 58 6.85 11.65 -9.44
CA PHE A 58 6.80 11.03 -8.11
C PHE A 58 8.18 10.57 -7.63
N THR A 59 8.98 9.98 -8.53
CA THR A 59 10.35 9.56 -8.21
C THR A 59 11.20 10.76 -7.80
N ASN A 60 11.16 11.85 -8.58
CA ASN A 60 11.88 13.08 -8.27
C ASN A 60 11.48 13.68 -6.91
N GLN A 61 10.19 13.61 -6.55
CA GLN A 61 9.71 14.04 -5.23
C GLN A 61 10.27 13.16 -4.10
N LEU A 62 10.33 11.84 -4.29
CA LEU A 62 10.92 10.91 -3.31
C LEU A 62 12.44 11.09 -3.18
N ASP A 63 13.12 11.37 -4.28
CA ASP A 63 14.55 11.64 -4.30
C ASP A 63 14.87 12.96 -3.61
N ALA A 64 14.09 14.02 -3.86
CA ALA A 64 14.23 15.30 -3.14
C ALA A 64 13.99 15.14 -1.62
N TRP A 65 13.08 14.23 -1.24
CA TRP A 65 12.83 13.90 0.17
C TRP A 65 14.04 13.22 0.86
N GLN A 66 15.01 12.68 0.10
CA GLN A 66 16.25 12.10 0.67
C GLN A 66 17.13 13.08 1.43
N LYS A 67 16.84 14.38 1.42
CA LYS A 67 17.41 15.34 2.39
C LYS A 67 17.25 14.87 3.85
N TRP A 68 16.21 14.09 4.16
CA TRP A 68 15.99 13.47 5.48
C TRP A 68 16.77 12.16 5.71
N GLY A 69 17.63 11.75 4.77
CA GLY A 69 18.29 10.46 4.77
C GLY A 69 19.19 10.21 5.99
N ILE A 70 19.91 11.24 6.46
CA ILE A 70 20.72 11.16 7.69
C ILE A 70 19.81 11.02 8.91
N PHE A 71 18.79 11.89 9.01
CA PHE A 71 17.81 11.88 10.09
C PHE A 71 17.16 10.50 10.27
N ILE A 72 16.63 9.88 9.20
CA ILE A 72 15.96 8.57 9.33
C ILE A 72 16.90 7.39 9.63
N LYS A 73 18.23 7.59 9.51
CA LYS A 73 19.26 6.60 9.84
C LYS A 73 19.73 6.69 11.28
N GLU A 74 19.27 7.68 12.05
CA GLU A 74 19.54 7.80 13.48
C GLU A 74 19.12 6.53 14.23
N LYS A 75 19.92 6.14 15.23
CA LYS A 75 19.75 4.92 16.00
C LYS A 75 19.68 5.23 17.50
N THR A 76 18.68 4.66 18.16
CA THR A 76 18.56 4.62 19.60
C THR A 76 19.03 3.26 20.12
N LYS A 77 19.94 3.26 21.08
CA LYS A 77 20.36 2.03 21.79
C LYS A 77 19.29 1.64 22.81
N ASP A 78 19.09 0.35 22.98
CA ASP A 78 18.21 -0.19 24.01
C ASP A 78 18.82 0.09 25.41
N THR A 79 17.98 0.55 26.35
CA THR A 79 18.39 0.88 27.71
C THR A 79 18.71 -0.35 28.54
N ILE A 80 18.14 -1.51 28.20
CA ILE A 80 18.29 -2.79 28.91
C ILE A 80 19.42 -3.61 28.28
N ASN A 81 19.57 -3.59 26.96
CA ASN A 81 20.63 -4.32 26.25
C ASN A 81 21.44 -3.40 25.31
N PRO A 82 22.60 -2.89 25.75
CA PRO A 82 23.41 -1.94 24.96
C PRO A 82 23.91 -2.47 23.60
N ARG A 83 23.84 -3.80 23.36
CA ARG A 83 24.17 -4.42 22.06
C ARG A 83 23.01 -4.36 21.07
N ARG A 84 21.79 -4.05 21.52
CA ARG A 84 20.61 -3.88 20.68
C ARG A 84 20.37 -2.39 20.40
N TRP A 85 19.91 -2.11 19.19
CA TRP A 85 19.54 -0.78 18.75
C TRP A 85 18.34 -0.86 17.81
N HIS A 86 17.60 0.23 17.71
CA HIS A 86 16.56 0.41 16.71
C HIS A 86 16.69 1.79 16.07
N TYR A 87 16.11 1.96 14.88
CA TYR A 87 16.07 3.29 14.25
C TYR A 87 15.13 4.20 15.03
N THR A 88 15.60 5.39 15.43
CA THR A 88 14.80 6.40 16.15
C THR A 88 13.53 6.72 15.36
N HIS A 89 13.66 6.86 14.05
CA HIS A 89 12.55 7.18 13.13
C HIS A 89 12.12 5.96 12.30
N GLY A 90 12.08 4.78 12.91
CA GLY A 90 11.82 3.51 12.23
C GLY A 90 10.52 3.49 11.40
N ARG A 91 9.47 4.19 11.85
CA ARG A 91 8.19 4.29 11.12
C ARG A 91 8.31 5.12 9.83
N THR A 92 8.92 6.30 9.91
CA THR A 92 9.16 7.17 8.74
C THR A 92 10.09 6.48 7.75
N ARG A 93 11.15 5.82 8.26
CA ARG A 93 12.05 5.01 7.45
C ARG A 93 11.31 3.88 6.72
N SER A 94 10.45 3.14 7.43
CA SER A 94 9.67 2.04 6.85
C SER A 94 8.67 2.54 5.79
N ALA A 95 8.07 3.71 6.00
CA ALA A 95 7.20 4.35 5.02
C ALA A 95 7.96 4.66 3.72
N TYR A 96 9.11 5.32 3.82
CA TYR A 96 9.95 5.62 2.67
C TYR A 96 10.42 4.33 1.95
N GLN A 97 10.89 3.34 2.69
CA GLN A 97 11.32 2.06 2.11
C GLN A 97 10.20 1.31 1.40
N SER A 98 8.98 1.34 1.95
CA SER A 98 7.79 0.76 1.30
C SER A 98 7.52 1.42 -0.05
N LEU A 99 7.64 2.74 -0.14
CA LEU A 99 7.48 3.47 -1.40
C LEU A 99 8.55 3.07 -2.42
N MET A 100 9.82 3.08 -2.02
CA MET A 100 10.93 2.71 -2.92
C MET A 100 10.83 1.27 -3.42
N THR A 101 10.47 0.33 -2.52
CA THR A 101 10.31 -1.08 -2.88
C THR A 101 9.16 -1.30 -3.85
N ASN A 102 8.08 -0.53 -3.71
CA ASN A 102 6.90 -0.65 -4.56
C ASN A 102 6.91 0.26 -5.79
N LEU A 103 7.82 1.23 -5.88
CA LEU A 103 7.87 2.25 -6.94
C LEU A 103 7.76 1.68 -8.36
N PRO A 104 8.48 0.60 -8.73
CA PRO A 104 8.36 0.01 -10.07
C PRO A 104 6.97 -0.52 -10.41
N TYR A 105 6.15 -0.82 -9.39
CA TYR A 105 4.82 -1.40 -9.53
C TYR A 105 3.70 -0.38 -9.36
N LEU A 106 3.99 0.85 -8.91
CA LEU A 106 2.95 1.88 -8.67
C LEU A 106 2.45 2.51 -9.96
N PHE A 107 3.23 2.41 -11.05
CA PHE A 107 2.96 3.05 -12.33
C PHE A 107 3.02 2.06 -13.50
N THR A 108 2.85 0.75 -13.25
CA THR A 108 2.80 -0.28 -14.30
C THR A 108 1.75 0.05 -15.35
N TYR A 109 0.60 0.62 -14.95
CA TYR A 109 -0.43 1.10 -15.88
C TYR A 109 0.05 2.17 -16.87
N GLN A 110 1.05 2.99 -16.52
CA GLN A 110 1.64 3.97 -17.44
C GLN A 110 2.60 3.32 -18.44
N LYS A 111 3.25 2.22 -18.03
CA LYS A 111 4.18 1.47 -18.88
C LYS A 111 3.46 0.57 -19.90
N TYR A 112 2.27 0.08 -19.53
CA TYR A 112 1.45 -0.84 -20.34
C TYR A 112 0.01 -0.30 -20.49
N PRO A 113 -0.19 0.85 -21.17
CA PRO A 113 -1.51 1.46 -21.32
C PRO A 113 -2.52 0.57 -22.06
N GLU A 114 -2.05 -0.32 -22.93
CA GLU A 114 -2.84 -1.29 -23.70
C GLU A 114 -3.53 -2.34 -22.81
N LEU A 115 -3.03 -2.57 -21.60
CA LEU A 115 -3.62 -3.50 -20.65
C LEU A 115 -4.76 -2.89 -19.82
N HIS A 116 -5.03 -1.59 -19.99
CA HIS A 116 -6.09 -0.84 -19.32
C HIS A 116 -6.15 -1.07 -17.79
N ILE A 117 -4.97 -1.23 -17.18
CA ILE A 117 -4.87 -1.51 -15.75
C ILE A 117 -5.26 -0.24 -14.97
N PRO A 118 -6.26 -0.28 -14.07
CA PRO A 118 -6.58 0.89 -13.27
C PRO A 118 -5.49 1.11 -12.20
N ASN A 119 -5.13 2.37 -11.94
CA ASN A 119 -4.15 2.73 -10.91
C ASN A 119 -4.68 2.53 -9.47
N THR A 120 -6.00 2.44 -9.31
CA THR A 120 -6.72 2.16 -8.06
C THR A 120 -7.80 1.10 -8.27
N THR A 121 -8.14 0.34 -7.24
CA THR A 121 -9.12 -0.76 -7.29
C THR A 121 -10.46 -0.38 -6.66
N ASN A 122 -10.80 0.91 -6.57
CA ASN A 122 -11.93 1.43 -5.78
C ASN A 122 -13.26 0.68 -6.04
N SER A 123 -13.56 0.31 -7.30
CA SER A 123 -14.76 -0.45 -7.66
C SER A 123 -14.75 -1.88 -7.11
N LEU A 124 -13.61 -2.56 -7.15
CA LEU A 124 -13.44 -3.91 -6.60
C LEU A 124 -13.52 -3.89 -5.07
N ASP A 125 -12.89 -2.90 -4.42
CA ASP A 125 -12.90 -2.78 -2.96
C ASP A 125 -14.29 -2.44 -2.41
N GLY A 126 -15.08 -1.61 -3.12
CA GLY A 126 -16.49 -1.36 -2.80
C GLY A 126 -17.32 -2.64 -2.88
N TYR A 127 -17.14 -3.41 -3.94
CA TYR A 127 -17.82 -4.70 -4.12
C TYR A 127 -17.47 -5.72 -3.03
N PHE A 128 -16.19 -5.87 -2.69
CA PHE A 128 -15.76 -6.76 -1.61
C PHE A 128 -16.23 -6.28 -0.24
N SER A 129 -16.36 -4.97 -0.02
CA SER A 129 -16.90 -4.41 1.21
C SER A 129 -18.38 -4.75 1.36
N HIS A 130 -19.16 -4.63 0.29
CA HIS A 130 -20.56 -5.04 0.25
C HIS A 130 -20.72 -6.54 0.53
N LEU A 131 -19.91 -7.39 -0.10
CA LEU A 131 -19.88 -8.84 0.18
C LEU A 131 -19.52 -9.15 1.65
N LYS A 132 -18.54 -8.44 2.22
CA LYS A 132 -18.15 -8.60 3.63
C LYS A 132 -19.27 -8.19 4.58
N GLU A 133 -20.01 -7.13 4.26
CA GLU A 133 -21.15 -6.67 5.06
C GLU A 133 -22.28 -7.70 5.06
N LEU A 134 -22.72 -8.13 3.88
CA LEU A 134 -23.75 -9.17 3.72
C LEU A 134 -23.37 -10.46 4.46
N THR A 135 -22.11 -10.88 4.34
CA THR A 135 -21.63 -12.09 5.05
C THR A 135 -21.39 -11.90 6.54
N LYS A 136 -21.26 -10.66 7.03
CA LYS A 136 -21.12 -10.31 8.45
C LYS A 136 -22.48 -10.19 9.14
N LEU A 137 -23.54 -9.82 8.45
CA LEU A 137 -24.91 -9.86 8.98
C LEU A 137 -25.34 -11.30 9.33
N HIS A 138 -24.82 -12.29 8.60
CA HIS A 138 -25.17 -13.69 8.76
C HIS A 138 -24.02 -14.54 9.36
N ARG A 139 -23.50 -14.13 10.53
CA ARG A 139 -22.35 -14.80 11.19
C ARG A 139 -22.59 -16.27 11.53
N GLY A 140 -23.84 -16.66 11.75
CA GLY A 140 -24.24 -18.04 12.10
C GLY A 140 -24.34 -19.00 10.92
N LEU A 141 -24.10 -18.56 9.69
CA LEU A 141 -24.17 -19.46 8.53
C LEU A 141 -22.97 -20.41 8.50
N ASN A 142 -23.27 -21.69 8.28
CA ASN A 142 -22.25 -22.67 7.98
C ASN A 142 -21.51 -22.30 6.68
N LYS A 143 -20.31 -22.87 6.50
CA LYS A 143 -19.40 -22.54 5.40
C LYS A 143 -20.02 -22.80 4.01
N GLN A 144 -20.90 -23.79 3.87
CA GLN A 144 -21.56 -24.12 2.61
C GLN A 144 -22.61 -23.07 2.22
N THR A 145 -23.48 -22.69 3.15
CA THR A 145 -24.50 -21.66 2.92
C THR A 145 -23.86 -20.30 2.65
N LYS A 146 -22.76 -19.99 3.34
CA LYS A 146 -21.99 -18.77 3.09
C LYS A 146 -21.40 -18.72 1.67
N ARG A 147 -20.90 -19.85 1.17
CA ARG A 147 -20.42 -19.97 -0.23
C ARG A 147 -21.57 -19.83 -1.24
N LYS A 148 -22.74 -20.43 -0.97
CA LYS A 148 -23.91 -20.30 -1.84
C LYS A 148 -24.38 -18.84 -1.92
N MET A 149 -24.47 -18.16 -0.79
CA MET A 149 -24.80 -16.73 -0.72
C MET A 149 -23.82 -15.88 -1.55
N ILE A 150 -22.51 -16.11 -1.40
CA ILE A 150 -21.49 -15.40 -2.19
C ILE A 150 -21.68 -15.67 -3.69
N LYS A 151 -21.93 -16.91 -4.10
CA LYS A 151 -22.19 -17.26 -5.52
C LYS A 151 -23.42 -16.55 -6.08
N GLU A 152 -24.51 -16.50 -5.32
CA GLU A 152 -25.75 -15.82 -5.72
C GLU A 152 -25.54 -14.30 -5.88
N ILE A 153 -24.82 -13.68 -4.94
CA ILE A 153 -24.50 -12.23 -5.03
C ILE A 153 -23.58 -11.94 -6.22
N LEU A 154 -22.63 -12.83 -6.52
CA LEU A 154 -21.78 -12.73 -7.72
C LEU A 154 -22.61 -12.85 -9.00
N ALA A 155 -23.51 -13.83 -9.08
CA ALA A 155 -24.35 -14.07 -10.25
C ALA A 155 -25.36 -12.95 -10.55
N LYS A 156 -25.90 -12.27 -9.53
CA LYS A 156 -26.84 -11.15 -9.71
C LYS A 156 -26.21 -9.85 -10.21
N ASN A 157 -24.88 -9.72 -10.13
CA ASN A 157 -24.14 -8.54 -10.54
C ASN A 157 -23.28 -8.81 -11.80
N SER A 158 -23.55 -9.91 -12.51
CA SER A 158 -22.89 -10.31 -13.76
C SER A 158 -23.64 -9.79 -14.98
#